data_AF-A0A842V1S5-F1
#
_entry.id   AF-A0A842V1S5-F1
#
_cell.length_a   1.000
_cell.length_b   1.000
_cell.length_c   1.000
_cell.angle_alpha   90.00
_cell.angle_beta   90.00
_cell.angle_gamma   90.00
#
_symmetry.space_group_name_H-M   'P 1'
#
loop_
_entity.id
_entity.type
_entity.pdbx_description
1 polymer ?
#
loop_
_entity_poly.entity_id
_entity_poly.type
_entity_poly.pdbx_seq_one_letter_code
_entity_poly.pdbx_strand_id
1 'polypeptide(L)'
;MAHQTPAMHHLHKRKRIYKGHQKYPHPERFKRVMDKVVYAAGVATPIMTLPQVFKIFMEKSADAVSPFTWGSYFLISLIFGIYGILHREIPLI
;
A
#
# COMPACT_ATOMS: atom_id res chain seq x y z
N MET A 1 -28.53 19.13 24.53
CA MET A 1 -27.85 17.85 24.24
C MET A 1 -27.65 17.77 22.74
N ALA A 2 -26.42 18.02 22.24
CA ALA A 2 -26.14 18.08 20.81
C ALA A 2 -26.18 16.67 20.20
N HIS A 3 -27.15 16.45 19.32
CA HIS A 3 -27.29 15.22 18.53
C HIS A 3 -26.06 15.12 17.60
N GLN A 4 -25.13 14.20 17.89
CA GLN A 4 -24.06 13.86 16.96
C GLN A 4 -24.73 13.25 15.71
N THR A 5 -24.71 13.99 14.61
CA THR A 5 -25.34 13.60 13.36
C THR A 5 -24.55 12.47 12.69
N PRO A 6 -25.21 11.51 12.01
CA PRO A 6 -24.56 10.45 11.22
C PRO A 6 -23.82 10.97 9.97
N ALA A 7 -23.71 12.29 9.79
CA ALA A 7 -23.24 12.95 8.57
C ALA A 7 -21.76 12.71 8.26
N MET A 8 -20.92 12.51 9.29
CA MET A 8 -19.46 12.39 9.12
C MET A 8 -19.04 11.04 8.48
N HIS A 9 -19.83 9.96 8.67
CA HIS A 9 -19.52 8.63 8.13
C HIS A 9 -19.54 8.57 6.59
N HIS A 10 -20.14 9.55 5.93
CA HIS A 10 -20.29 9.57 4.48
C HIS A 10 -19.31 10.50 3.76
N LEU A 11 -18.49 11.26 4.48
CA LEU A 11 -17.59 12.26 3.87
C LEU A 11 -16.60 11.62 2.87
N HIS A 12 -16.02 10.48 3.21
CA HIS A 12 -15.13 9.74 2.30
C HIS A 12 -15.85 9.24 1.04
N LYS A 13 -17.11 8.80 1.16
CA LYS A 13 -17.91 8.35 0.01
C LYS A 13 -18.28 9.53 -0.89
N ARG A 14 -18.70 10.66 -0.31
CA ARG A 14 -19.05 11.89 -1.04
C ARG A 14 -17.85 12.48 -1.77
N LYS A 15 -16.68 12.55 -1.11
CA LYS A 15 -15.43 13.02 -1.71
C LYS A 15 -15.01 12.17 -2.91
N ARG A 16 -15.18 10.85 -2.85
CA ARG A 16 -14.90 9.94 -3.98
C ARG A 16 -15.82 10.19 -5.17
N ILE A 17 -17.12 10.35 -4.92
CA ILE A 17 -18.11 10.64 -5.96
C ILE A 17 -17.80 11.98 -6.65
N TYR A 18 -17.51 13.03 -5.88
CA TYR A 18 -17.16 14.34 -6.43
C TYR A 18 -15.90 14.32 -7.30
N LYS A 19 -14.91 13.50 -6.93
CA LYS A 19 -13.67 13.32 -7.69
C LYS A 19 -13.79 12.33 -8.86
N GLY A 20 -14.99 11.80 -9.14
CA GLY A 20 -15.21 10.81 -10.20
C GLY A 20 -14.50 9.47 -9.97
N HIS A 21 -14.08 9.17 -8.74
CA HIS A 21 -13.45 7.90 -8.42
C HIS A 21 -14.47 6.76 -8.44
N GLN A 22 -13.99 5.54 -8.70
CA GLN A 22 -14.84 4.34 -8.64
C GLN A 22 -15.54 4.21 -7.28
N LYS A 23 -16.78 3.70 -7.32
CA LYS A 23 -17.62 3.53 -6.12
C LYS A 23 -16.94 2.57 -5.15
N TYR A 24 -16.87 2.97 -3.88
CA TYR A 24 -16.31 2.13 -2.82
C TYR A 24 -17.32 1.86 -1.71
N PRO A 25 -17.49 0.60 -1.28
CA PRO A 25 -16.85 -0.60 -1.83
C PRO A 25 -17.29 -0.89 -3.29
N HIS A 26 -16.41 -1.51 -4.08
CA HIS A 26 -16.69 -1.83 -5.49
C HIS A 26 -17.90 -2.80 -5.59
N PRO A 27 -18.83 -2.61 -6.55
CA PRO A 27 -20.02 -3.47 -6.70
C PRO A 27 -19.67 -4.92 -7.02
N GLU A 28 -18.68 -5.14 -7.89
CA GLU A 28 -18.16 -6.48 -8.19
C GLU A 28 -17.36 -7.06 -7.02
N ARG A 29 -17.69 -8.30 -6.64
CA ARG A 29 -17.06 -9.00 -5.50
C ARG A 29 -15.55 -9.18 -5.68
N PHE A 30 -15.09 -9.50 -6.89
CA PHE A 30 -13.67 -9.74 -7.18
C PHE A 30 -12.82 -8.50 -6.93
N LYS A 31 -13.18 -7.36 -7.52
CA LYS A 31 -12.47 -6.08 -7.33
C LYS A 31 -12.43 -5.67 -5.86
N ARG A 32 -13.52 -5.88 -5.11
CA ARG A 32 -13.57 -5.59 -3.66
C ARG A 32 -12.65 -6.49 -2.84
N VAL A 33 -12.45 -7.75 -3.23
CA VAL A 33 -11.46 -8.63 -2.59
C VAL A 33 -10.06 -8.17 -2.96
N MET A 34 -9.84 -7.84 -4.23
CA MET A 34 -8.54 -7.38 -4.72
C MET A 34 -8.09 -6.09 -4.02
N ASP A 35 -9.00 -5.14 -3.81
CA ASP A 35 -8.73 -3.92 -3.02
C ASP A 35 -8.11 -4.26 -1.66
N LYS A 36 -8.67 -5.26 -0.96
CA LYS A 36 -8.17 -5.70 0.36
C LYS A 36 -6.84 -6.45 0.25
N VAL A 37 -6.69 -7.28 -0.78
CA VAL A 37 -5.45 -8.05 -1.02
C VAL A 37 -4.29 -7.10 -1.30
N VAL A 38 -4.50 -6.04 -2.08
CA VAL A 38 -3.46 -5.04 -2.37
C VAL A 38 -2.95 -4.38 -1.08
N TYR A 39 -3.87 -3.97 -0.18
CA TYR A 39 -3.47 -3.45 1.13
C TYR A 39 -2.68 -4.48 1.96
N ALA A 40 -3.13 -5.74 1.98
CA ALA A 40 -2.41 -6.79 2.69
C ALA A 40 -1.02 -7.06 2.06
N ALA A 41 -0.92 -7.06 0.74
CA ALA A 41 0.32 -7.28 0.00
C ALA A 41 1.33 -6.14 0.23
N GLY A 42 0.86 -4.89 0.29
CA GLY A 42 1.68 -3.72 0.60
C GLY A 42 2.38 -3.84 1.97
N VAL A 43 1.70 -4.41 2.96
CA VAL A 43 2.26 -4.67 4.30
C VAL A 43 3.05 -5.98 4.35
N ALA A 44 2.60 -7.03 3.66
CA ALA A 44 3.26 -8.32 3.66
C ALA A 44 4.63 -8.26 3.00
N THR A 45 4.80 -7.48 1.94
CA THR A 45 6.06 -7.35 1.21
C THR A 45 7.24 -6.96 2.13
N PRO A 46 7.20 -5.86 2.92
CA PRO A 46 8.27 -5.53 3.86
C PRO A 46 8.39 -6.52 5.03
N ILE A 47 7.30 -7.18 5.46
CA ILE A 47 7.40 -8.23 6.49
C ILE A 47 8.21 -9.41 5.95
N MET A 48 7.98 -9.80 4.70
CA MET A 48 8.67 -10.92 4.05
C MET A 48 10.14 -10.63 3.76
N THR A 49 10.57 -9.36 3.76
CA THR A 49 12.00 -9.02 3.66
C THR A 49 12.73 -9.06 5.00
N LEU A 50 12.02 -9.03 6.14
CA LEU A 50 12.64 -9.06 7.48
C LEU A 50 13.53 -10.28 7.73
N PRO A 51 13.17 -11.52 7.35
CA PRO A 51 14.03 -12.69 7.56
C PRO A 51 15.38 -12.54 6.85
N GLN A 52 15.39 -12.00 5.63
CA GLN A 52 16.63 -11.77 4.87
C GLN A 52 17.50 -10.69 5.54
N VAL A 53 16.89 -9.62 6.03
CA VAL A 53 17.60 -8.57 6.79
C VAL A 53 18.17 -9.16 8.08
N PHE A 54 17.37 -9.89 8.85
CA PHE A 54 17.79 -10.53 10.09
C PHE A 54 18.97 -11.49 9.87
N LYS A 55 18.90 -12.29 8.80
CA LYS A 55 19.99 -13.21 8.40
C LYS A 55 21.30 -12.45 8.17
N ILE A 56 21.28 -11.36 7.40
CA ILE A 56 22.47 -10.51 7.16
C ILE A 56 23.03 -9.98 8.49
N PHE A 57 22.16 -9.52 9.39
CA PHE A 57 22.59 -8.98 10.68
C PHE A 57 23.15 -10.03 11.64
N MET A 58 22.64 -11.26 11.60
CA MET A 58 23.14 -12.37 12.42
C MET A 58 24.43 -12.97 11.86
N GLU A 59 24.46 -13.25 10.56
CA GLU A 59 25.60 -13.87 9.87
C GLU A 59 26.74 -12.87 9.61
N LYS A 60 26.47 -11.56 9.71
CA LYS A 60 27.42 -10.48 9.38
C LYS A 60 27.96 -10.56 7.96
N SER A 61 27.25 -11.25 7.06
CA SER A 61 27.59 -11.41 5.65
C SER A 61 26.35 -11.13 4.78
N ALA A 62 26.60 -10.54 3.61
CA ALA A 62 25.61 -10.33 2.57
C ALA A 62 26.01 -11.00 1.25
N ASP A 63 26.92 -12.00 1.28
CA ASP A 63 27.51 -12.58 0.07
C ASP A 63 26.48 -13.30 -0.82
N ALA A 64 25.42 -13.83 -0.20
CA ALA A 64 24.30 -14.47 -0.92
C ALA A 64 23.27 -13.45 -1.48
N VAL A 65 23.49 -12.15 -1.27
CA VAL A 65 22.54 -11.10 -1.64
C VAL A 65 23.03 -10.35 -2.86
N SER A 66 22.24 -10.38 -3.94
CA SER A 66 22.56 -9.67 -5.17
C SER A 66 22.36 -8.15 -5.03
N PRO A 67 23.42 -7.32 -5.19
CA PRO A 67 23.28 -5.86 -5.20
C PRO A 67 22.39 -5.36 -6.33
N PHE A 68 22.42 -6.04 -7.48
CA PHE A 68 21.56 -5.69 -8.62
C PHE A 68 20.08 -5.89 -8.28
N THR A 69 19.72 -7.01 -7.64
CA THR A 69 18.33 -7.28 -7.28
C THR A 69 17.80 -6.24 -6.28
N TRP A 70 18.54 -5.97 -5.21
CA TRP A 70 18.12 -5.00 -4.19
C TRP A 70 18.17 -3.55 -4.71
N GLY A 71 19.14 -3.23 -5.57
CA GLY A 71 19.19 -1.94 -6.26
C GLY A 71 17.99 -1.74 -7.19
N SER A 72 17.60 -2.76 -7.96
CA SER A 72 16.39 -2.70 -8.78
C SER A 72 15.13 -2.54 -7.94
N TYR A 73 14.99 -3.27 -6.83
CA TYR A 73 13.86 -3.09 -5.93
C TYR A 73 13.81 -1.68 -5.36
N PHE A 74 14.93 -1.13 -4.93
CA PHE A 74 15.00 0.25 -4.45
C PHE A 74 14.57 1.26 -5.51
N LEU A 75 15.08 1.17 -6.73
CA LEU A 75 14.70 2.07 -7.83
C LEU A 75 13.22 1.98 -8.18
N ILE A 76 12.68 0.75 -8.25
CA ILE A 76 11.26 0.53 -8.51
C ILE A 76 10.42 1.11 -7.37
N SER A 77 10.77 0.83 -6.10
CA SER A 77 10.10 1.41 -4.94
C SER A 77 10.12 2.94 -4.93
N LEU A 78 11.22 3.57 -5.36
CA LEU A 78 11.27 5.02 -5.52
C LEU A 78 10.27 5.53 -6.57
N ILE A 79 10.22 4.89 -7.74
CA ILE A 79 9.27 5.27 -8.80
C ILE A 79 7.83 5.15 -8.29
N PHE A 80 7.48 4.02 -7.66
CA PHE A 80 6.14 3.81 -7.09
C PHE A 80 5.83 4.77 -5.94
N GLY A 81 6.80 5.07 -5.08
CA GLY A 81 6.64 6.03 -3.99
C GLY A 81 6.38 7.44 -4.52
N ILE A 82 7.16 7.91 -5.49
CA ILE A 82 6.95 9.21 -6.16
C ILE A 82 5.57 9.23 -6.83
N TYR A 83 5.20 8.16 -7.55
CA TYR A 83 3.91 8.04 -8.19
C TYR A 83 2.75 8.12 -7.17
N GLY A 84 2.85 7.37 -6.07
CA GLY A 84 1.84 7.35 -5.01
C GLY A 84 1.67 8.71 -4.33
N ILE A 85 2.77 9.41 -4.07
CA ILE A 85 2.75 10.78 -3.52
C ILE A 85 2.05 11.74 -4.50
N LEU A 86 2.43 11.69 -5.79
CA LEU A 86 1.88 12.58 -6.82
C LEU A 86 0.37 12.36 -7.03
N HIS A 87 -0.08 11.11 -7.03
CA HIS A 87 -1.49 10.75 -7.27
C HIS A 87 -2.34 10.70 -5.99
N ARG A 88 -1.72 10.91 -4.82
CA ARG A 88 -2.36 10.81 -3.48
C ARG A 88 -3.06 9.46 -3.26
N GLU A 89 -2.51 8.41 -3.86
CA GLU A 89 -3.01 7.04 -3.75
C GLU A 89 -2.27 6.34 -2.62
N ILE A 90 -2.82 6.47 -1.42
CA ILE A 90 -2.32 5.87 -0.17
C ILE A 90 -2.09 4.34 -0.24
N PRO A 91 -2.81 3.50 -1.03
CA PRO A 91 -2.54 2.05 -1.06
C PRO A 91 -1.18 1.66 -1.64
N LEU A 92 -0.50 2.57 -2.37
CA LEU A 92 0.74 2.30 -3.09
C LEU A 92 2.00 2.78 -2.34
N ILE A 93 1.82 3.47 -1.21
CA ILE A 93 2.91 3.94 -0.34
C ILE A 93 3.01 3.00 0.87
#